data_AF-A0A965I7M2-F1
#
_entry.id   AF-A0A965I7M2-F1
#
_cell.length_a   1.000
_cell.length_b   1.000
_cell.length_c   1.000
_cell.angle_alpha   90.00
_cell.angle_beta   90.00
_cell.angle_gamma   90.00
#
_symmetry.space_group_name_H-M   'P 1'
#
loop_
_entity.id
_entity.type
_entity.pdbx_description
1 polymer ?
#
loop_
_entity_poly.entity_id
_entity_poly.type
_entity_poly.pdbx_seq_one_letter_code
_entity_poly.pdbx_strand_id
1 'polypeptide(L)' 'LTAPETPSPLNLWMNIPFTLDGATDFCPPLSKPEDYVCLRAHHDVVVVMSTCPQDMVPINGEEMIVREAHYYVE' A
#
# COMPACT_ATOMS: atom_id res chain seq x y z
N LEU A 1 1.59 -18.46 15.23
CA LEU A 1 0.35 -18.14 14.50
C LEU A 1 0.58 -18.48 13.03
N THR A 2 -0.36 -19.14 12.37
CA THR A 2 -0.30 -19.43 10.94
C THR A 2 -1.62 -18.96 10.34
N ALA A 3 -1.57 -18.07 9.34
CA ALA A 3 -2.77 -17.63 8.65
C ALA A 3 -3.31 -18.78 7.77
N PRO A 4 -4.63 -19.03 7.76
CA PRO A 4 -5.23 -20.09 6.94
C PRO A 4 -5.18 -19.78 5.44
N GLU A 5 -5.03 -18.51 5.08
CA GLU A 5 -4.95 -18.02 3.71
C GLU A 5 -4.14 -16.71 3.63
N THR A 6 -3.93 -16.22 2.41
CA THR A 6 -3.37 -14.89 2.15
C THR A 6 -4.48 -13.98 1.60
N PRO A 7 -5.12 -13.14 2.44
CA PRO A 7 -6.18 -12.25 1.96
C PRO A 7 -5.62 -11.18 1.02
N SER A 8 -6.49 -10.60 0.19
CA SER A 8 -6.13 -9.42 -0.59
C SER A 8 -5.72 -8.27 0.35
N PRO A 9 -4.57 -7.62 0.11
CA PRO A 9 -4.10 -6.56 0.98
C PRO A 9 -4.91 -5.27 0.78
N LEU A 10 -4.95 -4.44 1.83
CA LEU A 10 -5.25 -3.01 1.68
C LEU A 10 -3.96 -2.31 1.23
N ASN A 11 -3.86 -1.99 -0.05
CA ASN A 11 -2.68 -1.31 -0.60
C ASN A 11 -2.76 0.20 -0.35
N LEU A 12 -2.16 0.66 0.74
CA LEU A 12 -2.11 2.08 1.09
C LEU A 12 -1.35 2.88 0.02
N TRP A 13 -1.90 4.04 -0.34
CA TRP A 13 -1.39 4.99 -1.34
C TRP A 13 -1.25 4.49 -2.78
N MET A 14 -1.56 3.22 -3.06
CA MET A 14 -1.54 2.65 -4.41
C MET A 14 -2.54 3.38 -5.32
N ASN A 15 -2.09 3.76 -6.52
CA ASN A 15 -2.90 4.49 -7.50
C ASN A 15 -3.12 3.64 -8.76
N ILE A 16 -4.16 2.79 -8.72
CA ILE A 16 -4.62 2.00 -9.87
C ILE A 16 -6.05 2.43 -10.23
N PRO A 17 -6.23 3.52 -10.98
CA PRO A 17 -7.55 3.95 -11.40
C PRO A 17 -8.10 3.04 -12.50
N PHE A 18 -9.42 3.04 -12.64
CA PHE A 18 -10.08 2.50 -13.83
C PHE A 18 -10.07 3.53 -14.94
N THR A 19 -9.74 3.10 -16.16
CA THR A 19 -9.89 3.89 -17.38
C THR A 19 -11.35 3.92 -17.83
N LEU A 20 -11.70 4.82 -18.76
CA LEU A 20 -13.08 4.95 -19.27
C LEU A 20 -13.59 3.69 -19.99
N ASP A 21 -12.69 2.88 -20.55
CA ASP A 21 -12.96 1.59 -21.17
C ASP A 21 -12.94 0.40 -20.20
N GLY A 22 -12.75 0.67 -18.89
CA GLY A 22 -12.82 -0.34 -17.83
C GLY A 22 -11.53 -1.13 -17.61
N ALA A 23 -10.43 -0.76 -18.27
CA ALA A 23 -9.11 -1.26 -17.94
C ALA A 23 -8.58 -0.60 -16.65
N THR A 24 -7.42 -1.07 -16.20
CA THR A 24 -6.69 -0.50 -15.05
C THR A 24 -5.38 0.08 -15.54
N ASP A 25 -4.90 1.14 -14.88
CA ASP A 25 -3.61 1.74 -15.18
C ASP A 25 -2.71 1.76 -13.94
N PHE A 26 -1.40 1.67 -14.13
CA PHE A 26 -0.42 1.71 -13.05
C PHE A 26 0.15 3.11 -12.93
N CYS A 27 -0.47 3.95 -12.11
CA CYS A 27 -0.06 5.32 -11.93
C CYS A 27 0.85 5.49 -10.70
N PRO A 28 1.72 6.52 -10.67
CA PRO A 28 2.44 6.90 -9.46
C PRO A 28 1.50 7.21 -8.29
N PRO A 29 1.90 6.91 -7.04
CA PRO A 29 1.18 7.37 -5.86
C PRO A 29 1.00 8.89 -5.86
N LEU A 30 -0.16 9.35 -5.37
CA LEU A 30 -0.42 10.78 -5.17
C LEU A 30 0.06 11.29 -3.80
N SER A 31 0.52 10.36 -2.95
CA SER A 31 1.01 10.67 -1.61
C SER A 31 2.36 11.41 -1.65
N LYS A 32 2.64 12.11 -0.56
CA LYS A 32 3.88 12.85 -0.33
C LYS A 32 4.60 12.31 0.90
N PRO A 33 5.91 12.58 1.06
CA PRO A 33 6.58 12.34 2.33
C PRO A 33 5.78 12.93 3.49
N GLU A 34 5.71 12.18 4.60
CA GLU A 34 4.93 12.49 5.81
C GLU A 34 3.40 12.33 5.73
N ASP A 35 2.82 11.99 4.56
CA ASP A 35 1.42 11.56 4.53
C ASP A 35 1.26 10.28 5.35
N TYR A 36 0.23 10.22 6.19
CA TYR A 36 -0.03 9.08 7.06
C TYR A 36 -1.50 8.68 7.07
N VAL A 37 -1.74 7.43 7.45
CA VAL A 37 -3.07 6.88 7.71
C VAL A 37 -3.11 6.44 9.17
N CYS A 38 -4.11 6.91 9.91
CA CYS A 38 -4.39 6.45 11.28
C CYS A 38 -5.54 5.45 11.25
N LEU A 39 -5.31 4.25 11.76
CA LEU A 39 -6.30 3.18 11.83
C LEU A 39 -6.61 2.86 13.30
N ARG A 40 -7.90 2.82 13.65
CA ARG A 40 -8.36 2.39 14.97
C ARG A 40 -8.63 0.89 14.96
N ALA A 41 -8.01 0.17 15.88
CA ALA A 41 -8.37 -1.21 16.16
C ALA A 41 -9.74 -1.26 16.87
N HIS A 42 -10.74 -1.87 16.23
CA HIS A 42 -12.07 -2.10 16.83
C HIS A 42 -12.15 -3.42 17.61
N HIS A 43 -11.11 -4.27 17.48
CA HIS A 43 -10.95 -5.56 18.13
C HIS A 43 -9.45 -5.77 18.43
N ASP A 44 -9.13 -6.77 19.24
CA ASP A 44 -7.75 -7.23 19.41
C ASP A 44 -7.26 -7.84 18.09
N VAL A 45 -6.21 -7.27 17.51
CA VAL A 45 -5.73 -7.62 16.17
C VAL A 45 -4.21 -7.73 16.12
N VAL A 46 -3.73 -8.51 15.15
CA VAL A 46 -2.34 -8.51 14.71
C VAL A 46 -2.29 -7.83 13.34
N VAL A 47 -1.57 -6.72 13.24
CA VAL A 47 -1.37 -5.98 11.98
C VAL A 47 -0.03 -6.38 11.38
N VAL A 48 -0.03 -6.63 10.06
CA VAL A 48 1.19 -6.90 9.28
C VAL A 48 1.25 -5.87 8.16
N MET A 49 2.41 -5.22 8.02
CA MET A 49 2.70 -4.30 6.93
C MET A 49 3.89 -4.82 6.14
N SER A 50 3.83 -4.67 4.82
CA SER A 50 4.91 -4.99 3.90
C SER A 50 5.14 -3.78 3.01
N THR A 51 6.38 -3.30 2.96
CA THR A 51 6.83 -2.38 1.91
C THR A 51 6.82 -3.16 0.59
N CYS A 52 5.94 -2.78 -0.34
CA CYS A 52 5.80 -3.45 -1.62
C CYS A 52 7.14 -3.39 -2.38
N PRO A 53 7.73 -4.52 -2.80
CA PRO A 53 9.05 -4.53 -3.43
C PRO A 53 9.03 -4.20 -4.94
N GLN A 54 7.89 -3.80 -5.51
CA GLN A 54 7.76 -3.54 -6.94
C GLN A 54 8.61 -2.33 -7.38
N ASP A 55 9.52 -2.58 -8.31
CA ASP A 55 10.49 -1.63 -8.84
C ASP A 55 10.53 -1.61 -10.39
N MET A 56 9.58 -2.27 -11.05
CA MET A 56 9.51 -2.34 -12.51
C MET A 56 8.42 -1.43 -13.12
N VAL A 57 7.49 -0.94 -12.30
CA VAL A 57 6.40 -0.03 -12.71
C VAL A 57 6.30 1.11 -11.69
N PRO A 58 5.79 2.30 -12.05
CA PRO A 58 5.88 3.49 -11.21
C PRO A 58 4.97 3.48 -9.97
N ILE A 59 4.44 2.32 -9.58
CA ILE A 59 3.45 2.18 -8.51
C ILE A 59 3.98 2.53 -7.11
N ASN A 60 5.30 2.52 -6.93
CA ASN A 60 5.99 2.94 -5.71
C ASN A 60 6.68 4.31 -5.88
N GLY A 61 6.33 5.07 -6.92
CA GLY A 61 6.95 6.34 -7.29
C GLY A 61 7.65 6.26 -8.65
N GLU A 62 7.78 7.41 -9.32
CA GLU A 62 8.36 7.48 -10.67
C GLU A 62 9.82 7.02 -10.75
N GLU A 63 10.57 7.19 -9.67
CA GLU A 63 11.96 6.73 -9.57
C GLU A 63 12.08 5.20 -9.54
N MET A 64 10.98 4.48 -9.24
CA MET A 64 10.94 3.02 -9.09
C MET A 64 11.96 2.49 -8.06
N ILE A 65 12.24 3.28 -7.02
CA ILE A 65 13.08 2.91 -5.88
C ILE A 65 12.18 2.63 -4.68
N VAL A 66 12.27 1.42 -4.13
CA VAL A 66 11.55 1.03 -2.93
C VAL A 66 12.08 1.82 -1.72
N ARG A 67 11.16 2.31 -0.89
CA ARG A 67 11.46 3.09 0.32
C ARG A 67 10.81 2.45 1.54
N GLU A 68 11.37 2.74 2.70
CA GLU A 68 10.84 2.28 3.99
C GLU A 68 9.46 2.92 4.28
N ALA A 69 8.59 2.14 4.90
CA ALA A 69 7.34 2.63 5.49
C ALA A 69 7.48 2.59 7.01
N HIS A 70 7.19 3.71 7.66
CA HIS A 70 7.26 3.81 9.12
C HIS A 70 5.88 3.62 9.72
N TYR A 71 5.84 3.00 10.90
CA TYR A 71 4.63 2.87 11.69
C TYR A 71 4.93 3.05 13.17
N TYR A 72 3.91 3.39 13.93
CA TYR A 72 3.91 3.35 15.39
C TYR A 72 2.55 2.85 15.86
N VAL A 73 2.49 2.39 17.10
CA VAL A 73 1.25 1.98 17.77
C VAL A 73 1.15 2.82 19.04
N GLU A 74 -0.02 3.41 19.25
CA GLU A 74 -0.38 4.21 20.43
C GLU A 74 -1.36 3.47 21.35
#